data_AF-A0A822D180-F1
#
_entry.id   AF-A0A822D180-F1
#
_cell.length_a   1.000
_cell.length_b   1.000
_cell.length_c   1.000
_cell.angle_alpha   90.00
_cell.angle_beta   90.00
_cell.angle_gamma   90.00
#
_symmetry.space_group_name_H-M   'P 1'
#
loop_
_entity.id
_entity.type
_entity.pdbx_description
1 polymer ?
#
loop_
_entity_poly.entity_id
_entity_poly.type
_entity_poly.pdbx_seq_one_letter_code
_entity_poly.pdbx_strand_id
1 'polypeptide(L)'
;MQRIISEGGKFHRQKTDSDHANYLRIIGAGLPRTGTSSLKAALEQLGFGPCHHMAELFDKPERSILFSRALDGYEVDFHELMKGYGSTVDAPTQIFYKEIHKAYPKAKIILTVRDSGEKWFQSVRDSIGPTATDISYYIAVYPIRFLRLQ
;
A
#
# COMPACT_ATOMS: atom_id res chain seq x y z
N MET A 1 36.61 -23.28 0.93
CA MET A 1 37.22 -23.63 2.23
C MET A 1 37.63 -22.34 2.92
N GLN A 2 36.75 -21.78 3.75
CA GLN A 2 37.04 -20.61 4.59
C GLN A 2 36.68 -20.95 6.03
N ARG A 3 37.58 -20.58 6.94
CA ARG A 3 37.63 -21.00 8.34
C ARG A 3 36.43 -20.46 9.13
N ILE A 4 35.83 -21.33 9.93
CA ILE A 4 34.90 -20.97 11.00
C ILE A 4 35.76 -20.63 12.22
N ILE A 5 35.72 -19.39 12.68
CA ILE A 5 36.11 -19.00 14.04
C ILE A 5 34.81 -18.65 14.78
N SER A 6 34.48 -19.46 15.77
CA SER A 6 33.39 -19.20 16.71
C SER A 6 33.89 -18.31 17.82
N GLU A 7 33.17 -17.24 18.13
CA GLU A 7 33.12 -16.68 19.49
C GLU A 7 31.95 -15.69 19.60
N GLY A 8 31.10 -15.88 20.62
CA GLY A 8 30.33 -14.82 21.26
C GLY A 8 29.14 -14.19 20.50
N GLY A 9 27.94 -14.72 20.75
CA GLY A 9 26.75 -13.90 21.11
C GLY A 9 26.24 -12.86 20.11
N LYS A 10 25.04 -13.17 19.55
CA LYS A 10 24.13 -12.32 18.75
C LYS A 10 24.47 -12.24 17.26
N PHE A 11 23.91 -13.19 16.51
CA PHE A 11 23.67 -13.04 15.08
C PHE A 11 22.64 -11.91 14.85
N HIS A 12 23.10 -10.68 14.74
CA HIS A 12 22.37 -9.69 13.95
C HIS A 12 22.72 -9.97 12.50
N ARG A 13 21.78 -10.57 11.77
CA ARG A 13 21.88 -10.61 10.31
C ARG A 13 21.90 -9.15 9.85
N GLN A 14 23.05 -8.68 9.37
CA GLN A 14 23.11 -7.41 8.65
C GLN A 14 22.16 -7.55 7.45
N LYS A 15 21.10 -6.74 7.46
CA LYS A 15 20.16 -6.63 6.36
C LYS A 15 20.94 -6.02 5.20
N THR A 16 21.28 -6.82 4.20
CA THR A 16 21.92 -6.35 2.98
C THR A 16 20.93 -5.47 2.21
N ASP A 17 21.37 -4.29 1.78
CA ASP A 17 20.54 -3.29 1.08
C ASP A 17 19.88 -3.82 -0.20
N SER A 18 20.38 -4.93 -0.77
CA SER A 18 19.88 -5.56 -1.99
C SER A 18 18.59 -6.39 -1.84
N ASP A 19 18.16 -6.76 -0.63
CA ASP A 19 16.97 -7.61 -0.42
C ASP A 19 15.65 -6.79 -0.36
N HIS A 20 15.73 -5.46 -0.26
CA HIS A 20 14.57 -4.59 -0.06
C HIS A 20 13.83 -4.23 -1.36
N ALA A 21 14.46 -4.37 -2.52
CA ALA A 21 13.85 -4.05 -3.81
C ALA A 21 12.74 -5.05 -4.24
N ASN A 22 12.72 -6.26 -3.66
CA ASN A 22 11.74 -7.32 -3.95
C ASN A 22 10.81 -7.64 -2.76
N TYR A 23 10.58 -6.66 -1.88
CA TYR A 23 10.14 -6.93 -0.52
C TYR A 23 8.65 -6.68 -0.24
N LEU A 24 7.72 -7.06 -1.12
CA LEU A 24 6.30 -7.06 -0.74
C LEU A 24 5.88 -8.46 -0.26
N ARG A 25 5.38 -8.56 0.97
CA ARG A 25 4.98 -9.84 1.58
C ARG A 25 3.49 -9.97 1.82
N ILE A 26 2.78 -8.86 2.02
CA ILE A 26 1.34 -8.86 2.29
C ILE A 26 0.64 -7.83 1.39
N ILE A 27 -0.44 -8.25 0.73
CA ILE A 27 -1.30 -7.41 -0.11
C ILE A 27 -2.71 -7.38 0.50
N GLY A 28 -3.17 -6.21 0.88
CA GLY A 28 -4.53 -5.97 1.34
C GLY A 28 -5.45 -5.69 0.15
N ALA A 29 -6.40 -6.60 -0.08
CA ALA A 29 -7.45 -6.46 -1.09
C ALA A 29 -8.77 -5.89 -0.52
N GLY A 30 -8.79 -5.58 0.79
CA GLY A 30 -9.95 -4.99 1.45
C GLY A 30 -10.20 -3.55 1.02
N LEU A 31 -11.47 -3.21 0.80
CA LEU A 31 -11.90 -1.85 0.49
C LEU A 31 -11.56 -0.88 1.65
N PRO A 32 -11.43 0.43 1.37
CA PRO A 32 -11.43 1.44 2.42
C PRO A 32 -12.61 1.22 3.37
N ARG A 33 -12.41 1.53 4.65
CA ARG A 33 -13.43 1.38 5.69
C ARG A 33 -13.83 -0.08 5.97
N THR A 34 -12.91 -1.02 5.76
CA THR A 34 -13.02 -2.41 6.23
C THR A 34 -12.01 -2.74 7.35
N GLY A 35 -11.47 -1.72 8.03
CA GLY A 35 -10.46 -1.88 9.08
C GLY A 35 -9.01 -1.74 8.62
N THR A 36 -8.78 -1.10 7.46
CA THR A 36 -7.45 -0.95 6.84
C THR A 36 -6.42 -0.26 7.72
N SER A 37 -6.79 0.77 8.49
CA SER A 37 -5.86 1.45 9.40
C SER A 37 -5.42 0.57 10.57
N SER A 38 -6.34 -0.21 11.14
CA SER A 38 -5.99 -1.20 12.18
C SER A 38 -5.12 -2.32 11.60
N LEU A 39 -5.42 -2.79 10.39
CA LEU A 39 -4.61 -3.79 9.71
C LEU A 39 -3.19 -3.26 9.41
N LYS A 40 -3.06 -2.01 8.94
CA LYS A 40 -1.75 -1.35 8.77
C LYS A 40 -0.93 -1.41 10.05
N ALA A 41 -1.52 -0.95 11.17
CA ALA A 41 -0.84 -0.92 12.46
C ALA A 41 -0.43 -2.32 12.94
N ALA A 42 -1.28 -3.34 12.73
CA ALA A 42 -0.96 -4.72 13.08
C ALA A 42 0.17 -5.29 12.21
N LEU A 43 0.15 -5.05 10.90
CA LEU A 43 1.19 -5.51 9.98
C LEU A 43 2.54 -4.89 10.32
N GLU A 44 2.57 -3.60 10.65
CA GLU A 44 3.80 -2.91 11.07
C GLU A 44 4.35 -3.50 12.37
N GLN A 45 3.50 -3.74 13.38
CA GLN A 45 3.89 -4.39 14.64
C GLN A 45 4.41 -5.81 14.45
N LEU A 46 3.83 -6.57 13.52
CA LEU A 46 4.24 -7.94 13.20
C LEU A 46 5.49 -8.01 12.30
N GLY A 47 6.12 -6.87 11.98
CA GLY A 47 7.33 -6.83 11.17
C GLY A 47 7.10 -6.99 9.68
N PHE A 48 5.87 -6.76 9.20
CA PHE A 48 5.53 -6.64 7.77
C PHE A 48 5.62 -5.19 7.25
N GLY A 49 6.01 -4.24 8.10
CA GLY A 49 6.19 -2.84 7.71
C GLY A 49 7.45 -2.57 6.86
N PRO A 50 7.56 -1.35 6.28
CA PRO A 50 6.53 -0.30 6.25
C PRO A 50 5.29 -0.75 5.47
N CYS A 51 4.08 -0.30 5.87
CA CYS A 51 2.84 -0.71 5.23
C CYS A 51 2.16 0.45 4.49
N HIS A 52 2.15 0.39 3.15
CA HIS A 52 1.48 1.40 2.32
C HIS A 52 -0.01 1.51 2.68
N HIS A 53 -0.51 2.75 2.78
CA HIS A 53 -1.90 3.09 3.06
C HIS A 53 -2.23 4.44 2.42
N MET A 54 -3.51 4.70 2.10
CA MET A 54 -3.97 5.94 1.42
C MET A 54 -3.44 7.23 2.06
N ALA A 55 -3.47 7.28 3.39
CA ALA A 55 -2.97 8.39 4.21
C ALA A 55 -1.49 8.76 3.95
N GLU A 56 -0.68 7.89 3.34
CA GLU A 56 0.71 8.21 3.00
C GLU A 56 0.87 8.97 1.68
N LEU A 57 -0.17 9.05 0.85
CA LEU A 57 -0.08 9.70 -0.47
C LEU A 57 -0.08 11.23 -0.40
N PHE A 58 -0.57 11.81 0.70
CA PHE A 58 -0.59 13.26 0.88
C PHE A 58 0.82 13.88 0.83
N ASP A 59 1.84 13.12 1.24
CA ASP A 59 3.23 13.60 1.32
C ASP A 59 4.13 13.02 0.21
N LYS A 60 3.56 12.32 -0.79
CA LYS A 60 4.31 11.55 -1.82
C LYS A 60 3.77 11.81 -3.23
N PRO A 61 3.89 13.04 -3.76
CA PRO A 61 3.29 13.46 -5.02
C PRO A 61 3.74 12.62 -6.23
N GLU A 62 4.99 12.18 -6.26
CA GLU A 62 5.53 11.30 -7.32
C GLU A 62 4.79 9.96 -7.38
N ARG A 63 4.43 9.40 -6.23
CA ARG A 63 3.69 8.14 -6.17
C ARG A 63 2.22 8.35 -6.49
N SER A 64 1.63 9.45 -6.02
CA SER A 64 0.28 9.87 -6.39
C SER A 64 0.11 9.97 -7.91
N ILE A 65 1.11 10.53 -8.61
CA ILE A 65 1.15 10.58 -10.08
C ILE A 65 1.17 9.18 -10.71
N LEU A 66 1.99 8.25 -10.21
CA LEU A 66 2.03 6.88 -10.73
C LEU A 66 0.70 6.15 -10.53
N PHE A 67 0.04 6.33 -9.37
CA PHE A 67 -1.29 5.77 -9.15
C PHE A 67 -2.35 6.41 -10.04
N SER A 68 -2.31 7.72 -10.29
CA SER A 68 -3.19 8.36 -11.28
C SER A 68 -3.01 7.75 -12.67
N ARG A 69 -1.77 7.52 -13.11
CA ARG A 69 -1.50 6.88 -14.41
C ARG A 69 -2.06 5.46 -14.48
N ALA A 70 -1.88 4.68 -13.41
CA ALA A 70 -2.42 3.32 -13.32
C ALA A 70 -3.95 3.32 -13.41
N LEU A 71 -4.61 4.27 -12.72
CA LEU A 71 -6.07 4.46 -12.74
C LEU A 71 -6.59 4.88 -14.12
N ASP A 72 -5.80 5.63 -14.87
CA ASP A 72 -6.10 6.04 -16.25
C ASP A 72 -5.81 4.92 -17.28
N GLY A 73 -5.36 3.74 -16.83
CA GLY A 73 -5.09 2.58 -17.68
C GLY A 73 -3.73 2.59 -18.39
N TYR A 74 -2.84 3.51 -18.04
CA TYR A 74 -1.47 3.46 -18.53
C TYR A 74 -0.70 2.32 -17.85
N GLU A 75 0.21 1.69 -18.59
CA GLU A 75 1.14 0.73 -18.01
C GLU A 75 2.03 1.42 -16.97
N VAL A 76 2.15 0.78 -15.80
CA VAL A 76 2.98 1.22 -14.68
C VAL A 76 3.78 0.05 -14.14
N ASP A 77 4.98 0.35 -13.63
CA ASP A 77 5.78 -0.64 -12.92
C ASP A 77 5.32 -0.77 -11.46
N PHE A 78 4.69 -1.90 -11.14
CA PHE A 78 4.24 -2.20 -9.78
C PHE A 78 5.39 -2.43 -8.81
N HIS A 79 6.60 -2.75 -9.29
CA HIS A 79 7.78 -2.81 -8.44
C HIS A 79 8.19 -1.42 -7.94
N GLU A 80 8.18 -0.43 -8.82
CA GLU A 80 8.48 0.96 -8.43
C GLU A 80 7.38 1.54 -7.54
N LEU A 81 6.10 1.26 -7.84
CA LEU A 81 4.98 1.69 -6.98
C LEU A 81 5.12 1.19 -5.54
N MET A 82 5.49 -0.08 -5.37
CA MET A 82 5.56 -0.76 -4.05
C MET A 82 6.95 -0.69 -3.40
N LYS A 83 7.92 -0.03 -4.04
CA LYS A 83 9.28 0.10 -3.54
C LYS A 83 9.32 0.70 -2.14
N GLY A 84 10.04 0.02 -1.25
CA GLY A 84 10.21 0.43 0.15
C GLY A 84 9.09 -0.05 1.10
N TYR A 85 8.07 -0.76 0.61
CA TYR A 85 7.02 -1.32 1.46
C TYR A 85 7.13 -2.82 1.64
N GLY A 86 6.93 -3.26 2.88
CA GLY A 86 6.78 -4.66 3.26
C GLY A 86 5.37 -5.21 3.06
N SER A 87 4.38 -4.31 3.06
CA SER A 87 2.97 -4.63 2.87
C SER A 87 2.19 -3.45 2.29
N THR A 88 0.99 -3.72 1.79
CA THR A 88 0.07 -2.66 1.34
C THR A 88 -1.35 -2.96 1.76
N VAL A 89 -2.12 -1.92 2.06
CA VAL A 89 -3.57 -1.98 2.34
C VAL A 89 -4.24 -0.70 1.82
N ASP A 90 -5.56 -0.68 1.83
CA ASP A 90 -6.37 0.49 1.48
C ASP A 90 -6.24 0.94 0.01
N ALA A 91 -6.96 2.01 -0.33
CA ALA A 91 -6.82 2.69 -1.60
C ALA A 91 -5.41 3.30 -1.78
N PRO A 92 -4.94 3.45 -3.03
CA PRO A 92 -5.50 2.86 -4.26
C PRO A 92 -5.06 1.40 -4.46
N THR A 93 -4.20 0.83 -3.63
CA THR A 93 -3.60 -0.50 -3.91
C THR A 93 -4.59 -1.65 -3.93
N GLN A 94 -5.70 -1.55 -3.19
CA GLN A 94 -6.73 -2.59 -3.17
C GLN A 94 -7.31 -2.90 -4.55
N ILE A 95 -7.45 -1.90 -5.44
CA ILE A 95 -7.99 -2.15 -6.80
C ILE A 95 -7.00 -2.89 -7.69
N PHE A 96 -5.70 -2.76 -7.40
CA PHE A 96 -4.60 -3.34 -8.17
C PHE A 96 -4.04 -4.61 -7.52
N TYR A 97 -4.76 -5.25 -6.60
CA TYR A 97 -4.22 -6.37 -5.83
C TYR A 97 -3.75 -7.53 -6.72
N LYS A 98 -4.39 -7.74 -7.89
CA LYS A 98 -4.03 -8.80 -8.84
C LYS A 98 -2.74 -8.47 -9.58
N GLU A 99 -2.61 -7.24 -10.04
CA GLU A 99 -1.45 -6.72 -10.76
C GLU A 99 -0.24 -6.67 -9.83
N ILE A 100 -0.43 -6.21 -8.59
CA ILE A 100 0.57 -6.24 -7.53
C ILE A 100 0.98 -7.70 -7.23
N HIS A 101 0.02 -8.62 -7.11
CA HIS A 101 0.35 -10.04 -6.89
C HIS A 101 1.06 -10.68 -8.09
N LYS A 102 0.79 -10.24 -9.32
CA LYS A 102 1.54 -10.68 -10.50
C LYS A 102 3.01 -10.25 -10.43
N ALA A 103 3.28 -9.03 -9.94
CA ALA A 103 4.65 -8.55 -9.70
C ALA A 103 5.31 -9.23 -8.48
N TYR A 104 4.53 -9.55 -7.44
CA TYR A 104 4.99 -10.15 -6.19
C TYR A 104 4.27 -11.49 -5.91
N PRO A 105 4.53 -12.56 -6.68
CA PRO A 105 3.76 -13.82 -6.62
C PRO A 105 3.92 -14.61 -5.31
N LYS A 106 4.88 -14.23 -4.47
CA LYS A 106 5.09 -14.83 -3.13
C LYS A 106 4.30 -14.10 -2.04
N ALA A 107 3.81 -12.89 -2.31
CA ALA A 107 3.06 -12.12 -1.33
C ALA A 107 1.71 -12.78 -1.04
N LYS A 108 1.30 -12.80 0.23
CA LYS A 108 -0.02 -13.31 0.62
C LYS A 108 -1.06 -12.20 0.51
N ILE A 109 -2.27 -12.56 0.10
CA ILE A 109 -3.39 -11.63 0.00
C ILE A 109 -4.26 -11.75 1.24
N ILE A 110 -4.61 -10.62 1.85
CA ILE A 110 -5.59 -10.50 2.93
C ILE A 110 -6.79 -9.70 2.41
N LEU A 111 -7.98 -10.28 2.51
CA LEU A 111 -9.24 -9.60 2.23
C LEU A 111 -9.95 -9.31 3.55
N THR A 112 -9.96 -8.05 3.97
CA THR A 112 -10.81 -7.60 5.09
C THR A 112 -12.21 -7.32 4.59
N VAL A 113 -13.20 -7.80 5.34
CA VAL A 113 -14.63 -7.65 5.05
C VAL A 113 -15.34 -6.97 6.21
N ARG A 114 -16.58 -6.55 5.97
CA ARG A 114 -17.45 -5.94 6.99
C ARG A 114 -18.79 -6.67 7.00
N ASP A 115 -19.51 -6.64 8.14
CA ASP A 115 -20.71 -7.47 8.35
C ASP A 115 -21.78 -7.30 7.26
N SER A 116 -21.91 -6.11 6.68
CA SER A 116 -22.84 -5.85 5.57
C SER A 116 -22.38 -4.70 4.69
N GLY A 117 -22.86 -4.70 3.44
CA GLY A 117 -22.68 -3.60 2.50
C GLY A 117 -23.24 -2.28 3.02
N GLU A 118 -24.39 -2.30 3.70
CA GLU A 118 -25.00 -1.10 4.28
C GLU A 118 -24.12 -0.46 5.37
N LYS A 119 -23.60 -1.28 6.30
CA LYS A 119 -22.69 -0.79 7.36
C LYS A 119 -21.39 -0.24 6.77
N TRP A 120 -20.85 -0.91 5.75
CA TRP A 120 -19.69 -0.41 5.02
C TRP A 120 -19.98 0.92 4.34
N PHE A 121 -21.09 1.01 3.60
CA PHE A 121 -21.47 2.21 2.86
C PHE A 121 -21.73 3.39 3.80
N GLN A 122 -22.44 3.19 4.92
CA GLN A 122 -22.59 4.19 5.96
C GLN A 122 -21.23 4.69 6.46
N SER A 123 -20.31 3.76 6.77
CA SER A 123 -18.95 4.13 7.21
C SER A 123 -18.13 4.87 6.14
N VAL A 124 -18.34 4.59 4.86
CA VAL A 124 -17.76 5.35 3.74
C VAL A 124 -18.34 6.75 3.70
N ARG A 125 -19.66 6.90 3.75
CA ARG A 125 -20.35 8.20 3.74
C ARG A 125 -19.90 9.08 4.90
N ASP A 126 -19.77 8.53 6.09
CA ASP A 126 -19.44 9.32 7.28
C ASP A 126 -17.97 9.75 7.35
N SER A 127 -17.07 9.05 6.64
CA SER A 127 -15.63 9.27 6.74
C SER A 127 -15.01 9.83 5.46
N ILE A 128 -15.22 9.15 4.33
CA ILE A 128 -14.62 9.52 3.04
C ILE A 128 -15.56 10.47 2.28
N GLY A 129 -16.88 10.35 2.48
CA GLY A 129 -17.89 11.17 1.81
C GLY A 129 -17.57 12.67 1.81
N PRO A 130 -17.33 13.32 2.97
CA PRO A 130 -17.05 14.75 3.02
C PRO A 130 -15.76 15.13 2.29
N THR A 131 -14.72 14.29 2.39
CA THR A 131 -13.43 14.50 1.70
C THR A 131 -13.52 14.29 0.20
N ALA A 132 -14.38 13.38 -0.27
CA ALA A 132 -14.56 13.07 -1.69
C ALA A 132 -15.34 14.15 -2.46
N THR A 133 -15.92 15.13 -1.75
CA THR A 133 -16.53 16.33 -2.34
C THR A 133 -15.63 17.56 -2.24
N ASP A 134 -14.52 17.46 -1.49
CA ASP A 134 -13.57 18.54 -1.33
C ASP A 134 -12.55 18.52 -2.48
N ILE A 135 -12.52 19.61 -3.25
CA ILE A 135 -11.60 19.80 -4.38
C ILE A 135 -10.12 19.71 -3.95
N SER A 136 -9.81 20.14 -2.72
CA SER A 136 -8.44 20.12 -2.19
C SER A 136 -7.90 18.70 -2.04
N TYR A 137 -8.77 17.73 -1.73
CA TYR A 137 -8.41 16.32 -1.64
C TYR A 137 -7.96 15.78 -3.00
N TYR A 138 -8.69 16.10 -4.08
CA TYR A 138 -8.30 15.65 -5.42
C TYR A 138 -7.02 16.32 -5.91
N ILE A 139 -6.79 17.60 -5.57
CA ILE A 139 -5.56 18.30 -5.91
C ILE A 139 -4.36 17.67 -5.18
N ALA A 140 -4.50 17.37 -3.89
CA ALA A 140 -3.41 16.80 -3.09
C ALA A 140 -3.08 15.36 -3.49
N VAL A 141 -4.09 14.55 -3.81
CA VAL A 141 -3.95 13.10 -3.97
C VAL A 141 -3.89 12.66 -5.43
N TYR A 142 -4.59 13.35 -6.35
CA TYR A 142 -4.67 12.98 -7.77
C TYR A 142 -4.56 14.22 -8.69
N PRO A 143 -3.49 15.02 -8.58
CA PRO A 143 -3.40 16.35 -9.20
C PRO A 143 -3.60 16.34 -10.74
N ILE A 144 -3.15 15.29 -11.43
CA ILE A 144 -3.21 15.23 -12.91
C ILE A 144 -4.64 15.06 -13.43
N ARG A 145 -5.49 14.30 -12.71
CA ARG A 145 -6.88 14.06 -13.14
C ARG A 145 -7.72 15.33 -13.04
N PHE A 146 -7.45 16.16 -12.02
CA PHE A 146 -8.14 17.43 -11.83
C PHE A 146 -7.73 18.49 -12.87
N LEU A 147 -6.43 18.56 -13.21
CA LEU A 147 -5.91 19.52 -14.19
C LEU A 147 -6.37 19.27 -15.65
N ARG A 148 -6.97 18.11 -15.95
CA ARG A 148 -7.52 17.78 -17.29
C ARG A 148 -9.02 18.07 -17.44
N LEU A 149 -9.70 18.54 -16.39
CA LEU A 149 -11.16 18.77 -16.38
C LEU A 149 -11.56 20.27 -16.46
N GLN A 150 -10.63 21.13 -16.90
CA GLN A 150 -10.93 22.50 -17.34
C GLN A 150 -10.63 22.61 -18.84
#